data_AF-A0A1I5XUW8-F1
#
_entry.id   AF-A0A1I5XUW8-F1
#
_cell.length_a   1.000
_cell.length_b   1.000
_cell.length_c   1.000
_cell.angle_alpha   90.00
_cell.angle_beta   90.00
_cell.angle_gamma   90.00
#
_symmetry.space_group_name_H-M   'P 1'
#
loop_
_entity.id
_entity.type
_entity.pdbx_description
1 polymer ?
#
loop_
_entity_poly.entity_id
_entity_poly.type
_entity_poly.pdbx_seq_one_letter_code
_entity_poly.pdbx_strand_id
1 'polypeptide(L)'
;MSVEVRRVPVEVKVVVALLVGVALVYLALAGVMVASTAADARTLLMPATGLLLGGLVAGGIMLRNAFARMAGFVVVVLFAVLHAFFLLAAALLWVKLFSLLAAAGYVYAGVLLNSRPLRRYVLGDRA
;
A
#
# COMPACT_ATOMS: atom_id res chain seq x y z
N MET A 1 27.42 -14.78 22.13
CA MET A 1 26.60 -13.62 21.72
C MET A 1 25.44 -14.17 20.90
N SER A 2 24.29 -14.42 21.52
CA SER A 2 23.11 -14.95 20.81
C SER A 2 22.57 -13.85 19.91
N VAL A 3 22.55 -14.10 18.60
CA VAL A 3 21.85 -13.24 17.64
C VAL A 3 20.36 -13.43 17.92
N GLU A 4 19.76 -12.54 18.70
CA GLU A 4 18.31 -12.46 18.80
C GLU A 4 17.78 -12.09 17.41
N VAL A 5 17.22 -13.07 16.70
CA VAL A 5 16.46 -12.83 15.47
C VAL A 5 15.19 -12.08 15.87
N ARG A 6 15.27 -10.76 15.91
CA ARG A 6 14.13 -9.91 16.28
C ARG A 6 13.03 -10.11 15.23
N ARG A 7 11.95 -10.82 15.62
CA ARG A 7 10.84 -11.14 14.72
C ARG A 7 10.20 -9.85 14.20
N VAL A 8 9.96 -9.79 12.90
CA VAL A 8 9.22 -8.68 12.27
C VAL A 8 7.78 -8.69 12.80
N PRO A 9 7.28 -7.60 13.39
CA PRO A 9 5.90 -7.51 13.88
C PRO A 9 4.87 -7.75 12.78
N VAL A 10 3.70 -8.27 13.15
CA VAL A 10 2.63 -8.56 12.17
C VAL A 10 2.15 -7.29 11.48
N GLU A 11 2.12 -6.17 12.21
CA GLU A 11 1.71 -4.86 11.70
C GLU A 11 2.61 -4.39 10.55
N VAL A 12 3.92 -4.65 10.64
CA VAL A 12 4.87 -4.34 9.57
C VAL A 12 4.57 -5.20 8.34
N LYS A 13 4.34 -6.50 8.54
CA LYS A 13 4.01 -7.42 7.43
C LYS A 13 2.71 -7.02 6.75
N VAL A 14 1.69 -6.64 7.53
CA VAL A 14 0.39 -6.21 7.00
C VAL A 14 0.52 -4.89 6.25
N VAL A 15 1.26 -3.90 6.76
CA VAL A 15 1.51 -2.65 6.04
C VAL A 15 2.24 -2.91 4.72
N VAL A 16 3.29 -3.73 4.72
CA VAL A 16 4.01 -4.10 3.49
C VAL A 16 3.09 -4.83 2.51
N ALA A 17 2.30 -5.79 3.00
CA ALA A 17 1.36 -6.54 2.18
C ALA A 17 0.27 -5.64 1.59
N LEU A 18 -0.22 -4.63 2.32
CA LEU A 18 -1.21 -3.69 1.81
C LEU A 18 -0.61 -2.73 0.78
N LEU A 19 0.56 -2.13 1.07
CA LEU A 19 1.21 -1.19 0.17
C LEU A 19 1.58 -1.82 -1.18
N VAL A 20 2.08 -3.05 -1.15
CA VAL A 20 2.52 -3.76 -2.37
C VAL A 20 1.39 -4.59 -2.97
N GLY A 21 0.68 -5.36 -2.15
CA GLY A 21 -0.36 -6.28 -2.61
C GLY A 21 -1.55 -5.57 -3.27
N VAL A 22 -2.02 -4.45 -2.71
CA VAL A 22 -3.10 -3.68 -3.34
C VAL A 22 -2.67 -3.17 -4.70
N ALA A 23 -1.45 -2.65 -4.82
CA ALA A 23 -0.92 -2.16 -6.09
C ALA A 23 -0.72 -3.30 -7.12
N LEU A 24 -0.28 -4.49 -6.69
CA LEU A 24 -0.16 -5.66 -7.56
C LEU A 24 -1.53 -6.14 -8.08
N VAL A 25 -2.53 -6.22 -7.19
CA VAL A 25 -3.90 -6.57 -7.59
C VAL A 25 -4.45 -5.52 -8.56
N TYR A 26 -4.20 -4.23 -8.28
CA TYR A 26 -4.63 -3.16 -9.18
C TYR A 26 -3.97 -3.28 -10.55
N LEU A 27 -2.66 -3.54 -10.60
CA LEU A 27 -1.90 -3.71 -11.84
C LEU A 27 -2.42 -4.91 -12.64
N ALA A 28 -2.74 -6.02 -11.97
CA ALA A 28 -3.33 -7.19 -12.62
C ALA A 28 -4.72 -6.87 -13.21
N LEU A 29 -5.58 -6.18 -12.46
CA LEU A 29 -6.90 -5.76 -12.95
C LEU A 29 -6.77 -4.82 -14.17
N ALA A 30 -5.87 -3.84 -14.11
CA ALA A 30 -5.62 -2.93 -15.22
C ALA A 30 -5.04 -3.68 -16.43
N GLY A 31 -4.17 -4.67 -16.22
CA GLY A 31 -3.64 -5.53 -17.29
C GLY A 31 -4.74 -6.33 -18.00
N VAL A 32 -5.68 -6.90 -17.23
CA VAL A 32 -6.84 -7.59 -17.80
C VAL A 32 -7.69 -6.61 -18.64
N MET A 33 -7.92 -5.39 -18.19
CA MET A 33 -8.69 -4.38 -18.95
C MET A 33 -7.97 -4.01 -20.26
N VAL A 34 -6.67 -3.74 -20.22
CA VAL A 34 -5.89 -3.47 -21.45
C VAL A 34 -5.96 -4.64 -22.42
N ALA A 35 -5.88 -5.88 -21.93
CA ALA A 35 -5.92 -7.07 -22.77
C ALA A 35 -7.33 -7.39 -23.33
N SER A 36 -8.41 -6.97 -22.66
CA SER A 36 -9.78 -7.42 -23.00
C SER A 36 -10.72 -6.32 -23.53
N THR A 37 -10.47 -5.04 -23.24
CA THR A 37 -11.42 -3.96 -23.55
C THR A 37 -10.84 -2.87 -24.46
N ALA A 38 -9.76 -3.15 -25.18
CA ALA A 38 -9.01 -2.17 -26.00
C ALA A 38 -8.63 -0.90 -25.20
N ALA A 39 -8.46 -1.03 -23.87
CA ALA A 39 -8.06 0.08 -23.02
C ALA A 39 -6.60 0.47 -23.33
N ASP A 40 -6.32 1.77 -23.27
CA ASP A 40 -4.98 2.31 -23.50
C ASP A 40 -3.99 1.76 -22.45
N ALA A 41 -2.77 1.42 -22.88
CA ALA A 41 -1.66 1.02 -22.01
C ALA A 41 -1.37 2.06 -20.91
N ARG A 42 -1.72 3.34 -21.13
CA ARG A 42 -1.68 4.39 -20.09
C ARG A 42 -2.48 4.04 -18.83
N THR A 43 -3.47 3.15 -18.93
CA THR A 43 -4.24 2.62 -17.79
C THR A 43 -3.35 1.93 -16.75
N LEU A 44 -2.17 1.45 -17.15
CA LEU A 44 -1.20 0.80 -16.26
C LEU A 44 -0.36 1.80 -15.45
N LEU A 45 -0.29 3.07 -15.85
CA LEU A 45 0.60 4.04 -15.20
C LEU A 45 0.22 4.29 -13.74
N MET A 46 -1.07 4.39 -13.44
CA MET A 46 -1.56 4.62 -12.09
C MET A 46 -1.24 3.46 -11.13
N PRO A 47 -1.61 2.19 -11.44
CA PRO A 47 -1.21 1.06 -10.60
C PRO A 47 0.31 0.86 -10.54
N ALA A 48 1.05 1.09 -11.63
CA ALA A 48 2.51 0.99 -11.62
C ALA A 48 3.16 2.03 -10.71
N THR A 49 2.63 3.27 -10.71
CA THR A 49 3.06 4.32 -9.78
C THR A 49 2.77 3.93 -8.34
N GLY A 50 1.60 3.34 -8.08
CA GLY A 50 1.27 2.79 -6.76
C GLY A 50 2.23 1.71 -6.30
N LEU A 51 2.61 0.80 -7.20
CA LEU A 51 3.57 -0.26 -6.90
C LEU A 51 4.95 0.30 -6.61
N LEU A 52 5.41 1.29 -7.39
CA LEU A 52 6.70 1.94 -7.17
C LEU A 52 6.74 2.66 -5.83
N LEU A 53 5.77 3.54 -5.55
CA LEU A 53 5.74 4.31 -4.30
C LEU A 53 5.51 3.41 -3.08
N GLY A 54 4.56 2.47 -3.18
CA GLY A 54 4.29 1.49 -2.13
C GLY A 54 5.50 0.59 -1.86
N GLY A 55 6.19 0.14 -2.91
CA GLY A 55 7.41 -0.67 -2.82
C GLY A 55 8.58 0.08 -2.17
N LEU A 56 8.80 1.35 -2.54
CA LEU A 56 9.84 2.19 -1.92
C LEU A 56 9.57 2.40 -0.42
N VAL A 57 8.33 2.70 -0.04
CA VAL A 57 7.93 2.82 1.37
C VAL A 57 8.09 1.50 2.10
N ALA A 58 7.58 0.40 1.54
CA ALA A 58 7.66 -0.93 2.14
C ALA A 58 9.11 -1.37 2.34
N GLY A 59 9.97 -1.18 1.33
CA GLY A 59 11.41 -1.44 1.41
C GLY A 59 12.08 -0.58 2.48
N GLY A 60 11.77 0.72 2.52
CA GLY A 60 12.29 1.61 3.56
C GLY A 60 11.86 1.23 4.98
N ILE A 61 10.61 0.79 5.18
CA ILE A 61 10.13 0.25 6.46
C ILE A 61 10.90 -1.01 6.84
N MET A 62 11.09 -1.94 5.89
CA MET A 62 11.86 -3.17 6.12
C MET A 62 13.34 -2.90 6.46
N LEU A 63 13.89 -1.81 5.94
CA LEU A 63 15.23 -1.30 6.30
C LEU A 63 15.21 -0.43 7.56
N ARG A 64 14.08 -0.34 8.27
CA ARG A 64 13.89 0.39 9.53
C ARG A 64 14.16 1.89 9.39
N ASN A 65 13.86 2.47 8.22
CA ASN A 65 14.05 3.89 7.95
C ASN A 65 12.87 4.73 8.48
N ALA A 66 13.15 5.66 9.40
CA ALA A 66 12.15 6.56 9.96
C ALA A 66 11.45 7.44 8.92
N PHE A 67 12.18 7.90 7.89
CA PHE A 67 11.63 8.71 6.81
C PHE A 67 10.62 7.92 5.97
N ALA A 68 10.86 6.63 5.75
CA ALA A 68 9.94 5.77 5.03
C ALA A 68 8.56 5.67 5.71
N ARG A 69 8.52 5.72 7.06
CA ARG A 69 7.24 5.80 7.79
C ARG A 69 6.47 7.10 7.46
N MET A 70 7.17 8.23 7.43
CA MET A 70 6.54 9.53 7.13
C MET A 70 6.05 9.58 5.68
N ALA A 71 6.89 9.16 4.73
CA ALA A 71 6.49 9.01 3.33
C ALA A 71 5.31 8.03 3.18
N GLY A 72 5.27 6.98 3.99
CA GLY A 72 4.17 6.03 4.04
C GLY A 72 2.83 6.67 4.36
N PHE A 73 2.76 7.63 5.30
CA PHE A 73 1.51 8.36 5.57
C PHE A 73 1.02 9.13 4.35
N VAL A 74 1.94 9.79 3.63
CA VAL A 74 1.59 10.52 2.40
C VAL A 74 1.04 9.56 1.35
N VAL A 75 1.74 8.44 1.12
CA VAL A 75 1.32 7.41 0.14
C VAL A 75 -0.06 6.86 0.49
N VAL A 76 -0.29 6.40 1.73
CA VAL A 76 -1.59 5.80 2.08
C VAL A 76 -2.73 6.79 1.98
N VAL A 77 -2.54 8.06 2.33
CA VAL A 77 -3.58 9.09 2.22
C VAL A 77 -3.91 9.36 0.75
N LEU A 78 -2.89 9.57 -0.09
CA LEU A 78 -3.08 9.83 -1.52
C LEU A 78 -3.82 8.68 -2.21
N PHE A 79 -3.41 7.43 -1.96
CA PHE A 79 -4.06 6.27 -2.58
C PHE A 79 -5.43 5.95 -1.99
N ALA A 80 -5.66 6.18 -0.69
CA ALA A 80 -7.00 6.07 -0.12
C ALA A 80 -7.98 7.04 -0.78
N VAL A 81 -7.58 8.30 -0.94
CA VAL A 81 -8.39 9.35 -1.60
C VAL A 81 -8.60 9.01 -3.08
N LEU A 82 -7.55 8.59 -3.78
CA LEU A 82 -7.65 8.17 -5.18
C LEU A 82 -8.67 7.04 -5.37
N HIS A 83 -8.61 6.01 -4.53
CA HIS A 83 -9.57 4.91 -4.59
C HIS A 83 -10.98 5.32 -4.18
N ALA A 84 -11.14 6.29 -3.28
CA ALA A 84 -12.45 6.87 -3.01
C ALA A 84 -13.04 7.56 -4.26
N PHE A 85 -12.22 8.28 -5.03
CA PHE A 85 -12.65 8.85 -6.32
C PHE A 85 -13.00 7.76 -7.33
N PHE A 86 -12.20 6.70 -7.45
CA PHE A 86 -12.52 5.58 -8.35
C PHE A 86 -13.79 4.84 -7.96
N LEU A 87 -14.05 4.67 -6.66
CA LEU A 87 -15.29 4.10 -6.14
C LEU A 87 -16.52 4.91 -6.62
N LEU A 88 -16.43 6.23 -6.59
CA LEU A 88 -17.51 7.12 -7.02
C LEU A 88 -17.65 7.15 -8.55
N ALA A 89 -16.54 7.17 -9.28
CA ALA A 89 -16.51 7.34 -10.73
C ALA A 89 -16.75 6.05 -11.54
N ALA A 90 -16.44 4.88 -10.98
CA ALA A 90 -16.50 3.63 -11.73
C ALA A 90 -17.94 3.23 -12.11
N ALA A 91 -18.15 2.80 -13.35
CA ALA A 91 -19.42 2.23 -13.80
C ALA A 91 -19.58 0.75 -13.37
N LEU A 92 -18.49 -0.01 -13.37
CA LEU A 92 -18.49 -1.44 -13.09
C LEU A 92 -18.48 -1.73 -11.58
N LEU A 93 -19.41 -2.58 -11.12
CA LEU A 93 -19.54 -2.95 -9.71
C LEU A 93 -18.25 -3.55 -9.13
N TRP A 94 -17.56 -4.42 -9.87
CA TRP A 94 -16.33 -5.05 -9.38
C TRP A 94 -15.19 -4.04 -9.16
N VAL A 95 -15.11 -2.98 -9.98
CA VAL A 95 -14.13 -1.89 -9.79
C VAL A 95 -14.48 -1.06 -8.56
N LYS A 96 -15.78 -0.87 -8.28
CA LYS A 96 -16.25 -0.24 -7.04
C LYS A 96 -15.85 -1.06 -5.82
N LEU A 97 -16.14 -2.35 -5.80
CA LEU A 97 -15.80 -3.23 -4.68
C LEU A 97 -14.29 -3.27 -4.43
N PHE A 98 -13.49 -3.40 -5.50
CA PHE A 98 -12.04 -3.30 -5.40
C PHE A 98 -11.60 -1.96 -4.81
N SER A 99 -12.12 -0.85 -5.32
CA SER A 99 -11.71 0.50 -4.87
C SER A 99 -12.12 0.75 -3.42
N LEU A 100 -13.29 0.28 -2.98
CA LEU A 100 -13.72 0.34 -1.59
C LEU A 100 -12.75 -0.41 -0.67
N LEU A 101 -12.41 -1.65 -1.03
CA LEU A 101 -11.47 -2.48 -0.26
C LEU A 101 -10.07 -1.89 -0.25
N ALA A 102 -9.60 -1.38 -1.39
CA ALA A 102 -8.30 -0.72 -1.50
C ALA A 102 -8.24 0.53 -0.62
N ALA A 103 -9.27 1.40 -0.69
CA ALA A 103 -9.35 2.59 0.15
C ALA A 103 -9.33 2.24 1.65
N ALA A 104 -10.16 1.27 2.07
CA ALA A 104 -10.18 0.79 3.45
C ALA A 104 -8.82 0.20 3.87
N GLY A 105 -8.17 -0.56 2.98
CA GLY A 105 -6.84 -1.12 3.19
C GLY A 105 -5.78 -0.04 3.40
N TYR A 106 -5.77 1.01 2.59
CA TYR A 106 -4.84 2.13 2.76
C TYR A 106 -5.10 2.91 4.06
N VAL A 107 -6.36 3.16 4.42
CA VAL A 107 -6.71 3.78 5.71
C VAL A 107 -6.20 2.93 6.88
N TYR A 108 -6.42 1.62 6.82
CA TYR A 108 -5.96 0.69 7.85
C TYR A 108 -4.42 0.63 7.92
N ALA A 109 -3.73 0.66 6.78
CA ALA A 109 -2.27 0.77 6.74
C ALA A 109 -1.79 2.07 7.42
N GLY A 110 -2.50 3.19 7.25
CA GLY A 110 -2.25 4.43 7.98
C GLY A 110 -2.37 4.29 9.50
N VAL A 111 -3.39 3.58 9.98
CA VAL A 111 -3.54 3.27 11.42
C VAL A 111 -2.36 2.42 11.91
N LEU A 112 -1.97 1.40 11.16
CA LEU A 112 -0.84 0.52 11.52
C LEU A 112 0.50 1.24 11.48
N LEU A 113 0.70 2.19 10.57
CA LEU A 113 1.89 3.06 10.53
C LEU A 113 2.07 3.87 11.82
N ASN A 114 0.97 4.13 12.55
CA ASN A 114 1.01 4.80 13.85
C ASN A 114 1.00 3.83 15.06
N SER A 115 0.88 2.53 14.83
CA SER A 115 0.83 1.53 15.90
C SER A 115 2.14 1.47 16.68
N ARG A 116 2.07 1.15 17.98
CA ARG A 116 3.25 0.97 18.84
C ARG A 116 4.24 -0.06 18.27
N PRO A 117 3.82 -1.25 17.80
CA PRO A 117 4.74 -2.25 17.27
C PRO A 117 5.51 -1.74 16.04
N LEU A 118 4.85 -1.08 15.09
CA LEU A 118 5.51 -0.54 13.91
C LEU A 118 6.43 0.64 14.26
N ARG A 119 5.98 1.55 15.14
CA ARG A 119 6.81 2.66 15.62
C ARG A 119 8.07 2.15 16.31
N ARG A 120 7.98 1.14 17.18
CA ARG A 120 9.16 0.53 17.82
C ARG A 120 10.06 -0.21 16.84
N TYR A 121 9.48 -0.86 15.84
CA TYR A 121 10.25 -1.54 14.82
C TYR A 121 11.14 -0.56 14.04
N VAL A 122 10.59 0.60 13.64
CA VAL A 122 11.27 1.60 12.82
C VAL A 122 12.12 2.58 13.64
N LEU A 123 11.62 3.06 14.79
CA LEU A 123 12.26 4.10 15.61
C LEU A 123 13.06 3.56 16.80
N GLY A 124 12.93 2.28 17.12
CA GLY A 124 13.54 1.65 18.29
C GLY A 124 12.64 1.61 19.54
N ASP A 125 13.11 0.95 20.59
CA ASP A 125 12.29 0.50 21.73
C ASP A 125 11.71 1.62 22.61
N ARG A 126 12.21 2.85 22.47
CA ARG A 126 11.73 4.03 23.21
C ARG A 126 10.52 4.73 22.56
N ALA A 127 10.06 4.24 21.41
CA ALA A 127 8.95 4.83 20.66
C ALA A 127 7.56 4.47 21.20
#